data_AF-A0A291IGA8-F1
#
_entry.id   AF-A0A291IGA8-F1
#
_cell.length_a   1.000
_cell.length_b   1.000
_cell.length_c   1.000
_cell.angle_alpha   90.00
_cell.angle_beta   90.00
_cell.angle_gamma   90.00
#
_symmetry.space_group_name_H-M   'P 1'
#
loop_
_entity.id
_entity.type
_entity.pdbx_description
1 polymer ?
#
loop_
_entity_poly.entity_id
_entity_poly.type
_entity_poly.pdbx_seq_one_letter_code
_entity_poly.pdbx_strand_id
1 'polypeptide(L)'
;MIEERYDEERFEFGEAVRVTRNVRNDGTYPGREIGDLLIRRGSVGHVIEVGTFLQDQVIYTVHFLDHGKMIGCRAEELISADAPWNPSRFEFRDKVRCNRDLPTADGVIASGTEGEVLKILREREPLLYHVRFPGKTMQVPEIVLDPADPANFREPEE
;
A
#
# COMPACT_ATOMS: atom_id res chain seq x y z
N MET A 1 26.00 5.67 -18.00
CA MET A 1 25.47 6.93 -17.47
C MET A 1 23.98 6.71 -17.24
N ILE A 2 23.62 6.49 -15.98
CA ILE A 2 22.24 6.38 -15.50
C ILE A 2 22.16 7.48 -14.45
N GLU A 3 22.05 8.72 -14.90
CA GLU A 3 22.21 9.92 -14.06
C GLU A 3 21.03 10.88 -14.25
N GLU A 4 19.78 10.39 -14.38
CA GLU A 4 18.63 11.30 -14.52
C GLU A 4 17.32 10.79 -13.86
N ARG A 5 17.38 9.84 -12.92
CA ARG A 5 16.16 9.35 -12.22
C ARG A 5 16.15 9.50 -10.69
N TYR A 6 17.18 10.09 -10.09
CA TYR A 6 17.34 10.14 -8.63
C TYR A 6 17.23 11.53 -8.00
N ASP A 7 16.92 12.57 -8.78
CA ASP A 7 16.86 13.97 -8.30
C ASP A 7 15.45 14.56 -8.17
N GLU A 8 14.39 13.94 -8.75
CA GLU A 8 13.09 14.62 -8.82
C GLU A 8 12.20 14.49 -7.57
N GLU A 9 12.45 13.54 -6.65
CA GLU A 9 11.60 13.36 -5.45
C GLU A 9 12.42 12.99 -4.20
N ARG A 10 13.42 13.83 -3.86
CA ARG A 10 14.05 13.76 -2.55
C ARG A 10 13.30 14.66 -1.57
N PHE A 11 12.73 14.07 -0.52
CA PHE A 11 12.07 14.82 0.53
C PHE A 11 13.10 15.51 1.44
N GLU A 12 12.80 16.74 1.86
CA GLU A 12 13.66 17.52 2.75
C GLU A 12 13.25 17.43 4.22
N PHE A 13 14.14 17.86 5.12
CA PHE A 13 13.82 17.96 6.54
C PHE A 13 12.59 18.86 6.76
N GLY A 14 11.63 18.37 7.53
CA GLY A 14 10.37 19.05 7.83
C GLY A 14 9.27 18.84 6.79
N GLU A 15 9.55 18.20 5.65
CA GLU A 15 8.55 17.98 4.62
C GLU A 15 7.49 16.96 5.07
N ALA A 16 6.23 17.28 4.78
CA ALA A 16 5.11 16.40 5.07
C ALA A 16 5.00 15.32 3.99
N VAL A 17 5.04 14.06 4.40
CA VAL A 17 4.98 12.90 3.52
C VAL A 17 3.89 11.94 3.96
N ARG A 18 3.28 11.26 2.99
CA ARG A 18 2.27 10.22 3.20
C ARG A 18 2.84 8.86 2.86
N VAL A 19 2.64 7.85 3.72
CA VAL A 19 3.00 6.46 3.39
C VAL A 19 1.99 5.85 2.42
N THR A 20 2.48 5.30 1.31
CA THR A 20 1.63 4.71 0.26
C THR A 20 1.26 3.25 0.51
N ARG A 21 1.95 2.60 1.45
CA ARG A 21 1.72 1.21 1.84
C ARG A 21 1.85 1.05 3.35
N ASN A 22 1.32 -0.05 3.88
CA ASN A 22 1.53 -0.41 5.28
C ASN A 22 3.02 -0.70 5.51
N VAL A 23 3.64 0.05 6.42
CA VAL A 23 5.05 -0.17 6.78
C VAL A 23 5.08 -1.19 7.90
N ARG A 24 5.82 -2.27 7.67
CA ARG A 24 6.03 -3.34 8.65
C ARG A 24 7.48 -3.37 9.06
N ASN A 25 7.74 -3.80 10.29
CA ASN A 25 9.09 -3.94 10.79
C ASN A 25 9.85 -5.00 9.99
N ASP A 26 10.95 -4.63 9.37
CA ASP A 26 11.86 -5.53 8.66
C ASP A 26 13.01 -6.04 9.56
N GLY A 27 12.99 -5.67 10.85
CA GLY A 27 14.01 -6.01 11.83
C GLY A 27 14.85 -4.81 12.28
N THR A 28 14.62 -3.62 11.71
CA THR A 28 15.35 -2.40 12.05
C THR A 28 14.68 -1.58 13.16
N TYR A 29 13.37 -1.75 13.39
CA TYR A 29 12.65 -1.02 14.42
C TYR A 29 12.75 -1.71 15.79
N PRO A 30 13.20 -1.01 16.85
CA PRO A 30 13.45 -1.63 18.16
C PRO A 30 12.15 -2.03 18.89
N GLY A 31 12.19 -3.17 19.59
CA GLY A 31 11.10 -3.60 20.47
C GLY A 31 9.83 -4.11 19.76
N ARG A 32 9.93 -4.42 18.47
CA ARG A 32 8.85 -5.01 17.65
C ARG A 32 9.34 -6.26 16.93
N GLU A 33 8.45 -7.20 16.67
CA GLU A 33 8.79 -8.41 15.93
C GLU A 33 8.86 -8.11 14.41
N ILE A 34 9.60 -8.93 13.67
CA ILE A 34 9.64 -8.83 12.21
C ILE A 34 8.24 -9.11 11.66
N GLY A 35 7.76 -8.22 10.79
CA GLY A 35 6.42 -8.27 10.20
C GLY A 35 5.36 -7.47 10.96
N ASP A 36 5.65 -6.96 12.17
CA ASP A 36 4.73 -6.11 12.92
C ASP A 36 4.36 -4.85 12.14
N LEU A 37 3.07 -4.48 12.14
CA LEU A 37 2.60 -3.24 11.52
C LEU A 37 3.08 -2.03 12.35
N LEU A 38 3.94 -1.20 11.77
CA LEU A 38 4.48 0.00 12.41
C LEU A 38 3.58 1.21 12.16
N ILE A 39 3.23 1.46 10.90
CA ILE A 39 2.34 2.54 10.48
C ILE A 39 1.46 2.08 9.31
N ARG A 40 0.21 2.56 9.28
CA ARG A 40 -0.74 2.25 8.20
C ARG A 40 -0.51 3.15 7.00
N ARG A 41 -0.80 2.64 5.78
CA ARG A 41 -0.89 3.47 4.58
C ARG A 41 -1.83 4.67 4.81
N GLY A 42 -1.62 5.76 4.10
CA GLY A 42 -2.39 6.99 4.25
C GLY A 42 -1.92 7.88 5.41
N SER A 43 -1.20 7.32 6.39
CA SER A 43 -0.68 8.12 7.50
C SER A 43 0.30 9.18 6.99
N VAL A 44 0.14 10.40 7.49
CA VAL A 44 1.02 11.52 7.20
C VAL A 44 2.00 11.71 8.36
N GLY A 45 3.25 11.97 8.03
CA GLY A 45 4.30 12.32 8.99
C GLY A 45 5.24 13.36 8.39
N HIS A 46 6.23 13.78 9.18
CA HIS A 46 7.22 14.78 8.75
C HIS A 46 8.61 14.16 8.72
N VAL A 47 9.36 14.39 7.65
CA VAL A 47 10.74 13.93 7.54
C VAL A 47 11.59 14.65 8.59
N ILE A 48 12.36 13.90 9.37
CA ILE A 48 13.28 14.45 10.38
C ILE A 48 14.75 14.10 10.11
N GLU A 49 15.01 13.13 9.23
CA GLU A 49 16.37 12.74 8.85
C GLU A 49 16.33 12.03 7.49
N VAL A 50 17.39 12.21 6.70
CA VAL A 50 17.64 11.46 5.46
C VAL A 50 18.95 10.70 5.61
N GLY A 51 18.87 9.37 5.60
CA GLY A 51 20.00 8.48 5.70
C GLY A 51 20.14 7.59 4.47
N THR A 52 21.22 6.80 4.44
CA THR A 52 21.41 5.76 3.43
C THR A 52 21.63 4.40 4.09
N PHE A 53 21.06 3.35 3.49
CA PHE A 53 21.26 1.95 3.84
C PHE A 53 21.98 1.24 2.69
N LEU A 54 22.96 0.38 3.00
CA LEU A 54 23.78 -0.33 2.01
C LEU A 54 24.31 0.58 0.88
N GLN A 55 24.77 1.78 1.24
CA GLN A 55 25.36 2.83 0.39
C GLN A 55 24.43 3.46 -0.68
N ASP A 56 23.45 2.72 -1.22
CA ASP A 56 22.65 3.15 -2.37
C ASP A 56 21.15 3.33 -2.08
N GLN A 57 20.64 2.85 -0.93
CA GLN A 57 19.21 2.93 -0.60
C GLN A 57 18.93 4.13 0.30
N VAL A 58 18.18 5.12 -0.19
CA VAL A 58 17.75 6.26 0.63
C VAL A 58 16.65 5.84 1.61
N ILE A 59 16.86 6.16 2.88
CA ILE A 59 15.90 5.93 3.97
C ILE A 59 15.57 7.27 4.60
N TYR A 60 14.28 7.60 4.63
CA TYR A 60 13.75 8.78 5.31
C TYR A 60 13.27 8.38 6.70
N THR A 61 13.82 8.99 7.74
CA THR A 61 13.23 8.88 9.08
C THR A 61 12.06 9.85 9.15
N VAL A 62 10.85 9.31 9.26
CA VAL A 62 9.61 10.08 9.31
C VAL A 62 9.02 10.01 10.72
N HIS A 63 8.71 11.18 11.27
CA HIS A 63 8.01 11.30 12.54
C HIS A 63 6.49 11.38 12.30
N PHE A 64 5.79 10.31 12.67
CA PHE A 64 4.33 10.23 12.68
C PHE A 64 3.83 10.71 14.04
N LEU A 65 3.61 12.03 14.17
CA LEU A 65 3.23 12.70 15.41
C LEU A 65 1.98 12.08 16.05
N ASP A 66 0.93 11.84 15.25
CA ASP A 66 -0.33 11.26 15.72
C ASP A 66 -0.17 9.86 16.32
N HIS A 67 0.90 9.17 15.96
CA HIS A 67 1.20 7.81 16.41
C HIS A 67 2.34 7.77 17.45
N GLY A 68 3.05 8.88 17.67
CA GLY A 68 4.23 8.96 18.52
C GLY A 68 5.37 8.04 18.07
N LYS A 69 5.55 7.86 16.76
CA LYS A 69 6.55 6.92 16.19
C LYS A 69 7.48 7.61 15.20
N MET A 70 8.75 7.26 15.24
CA MET A 70 9.75 7.61 14.23
C MET A 70 10.13 6.36 13.46
N ILE A 71 9.84 6.33 12.16
CA ILE A 71 9.97 5.12 11.34
C ILE A 71 10.82 5.44 10.11
N GLY A 72 11.78 4.57 9.81
CA GLY A 72 12.52 4.61 8.55
C GLY A 72 11.66 4.11 7.40
N CYS A 73 11.52 4.93 6.36
CA CYS A 73 10.74 4.63 5.16
C CYS A 73 11.64 4.71 3.92
N ARG A 74 11.47 3.78 2.98
CA ARG A 74 12.13 3.87 1.67
C ARG A 74 11.47 4.97 0.83
N ALA A 75 12.20 5.55 -0.11
CA ALA A 75 11.66 6.54 -1.05
C ALA A 75 10.37 6.06 -1.74
N GLU A 76 10.37 4.82 -2.23
CA GLU A 76 9.21 4.17 -2.87
C GLU A 76 8.01 3.90 -1.94
N GLU A 77 8.13 4.19 -0.64
CA GLU A 77 7.04 4.07 0.34
C GLU A 77 6.36 5.39 0.65
N LEU A 78 6.89 6.49 0.12
CA LEU A 78 6.47 7.85 0.44
C LEU A 78 6.02 8.59 -0.81
N ILE A 79 5.05 9.48 -0.62
CA ILE A 79 4.69 10.55 -1.55
C ILE A 79 4.57 11.85 -0.75
N SER A 80 4.64 13.00 -1.42
CA SER A 80 4.29 14.28 -0.76
C SER A 80 2.88 14.20 -0.16
N ALA A 81 2.67 14.79 1.03
CA ALA A 81 1.36 14.81 1.66
C ALA A 81 0.30 15.52 0.79
N ASP A 82 0.71 16.45 -0.06
CA ASP A 82 -0.14 17.18 -1.00
C ASP A 82 -0.34 16.45 -2.34
N ALA A 83 0.42 15.38 -2.60
CA ALA A 83 0.26 14.60 -3.81
C ALA A 83 -1.10 13.88 -3.83
N PRO A 84 -1.73 13.71 -5.01
CA PRO A 84 -2.95 12.95 -5.16
C PRO A 84 -2.83 11.56 -4.53
N TRP A 85 -3.68 11.29 -3.55
CA TRP A 85 -3.76 10.01 -2.88
C TRP A 85 -5.03 9.29 -3.30
N ASN A 86 -4.87 8.17 -3.98
CA ASN A 86 -5.96 7.28 -4.32
C ASN A 86 -5.88 6.04 -3.41
N PRO A 87 -6.53 6.07 -2.23
CA PRO A 87 -6.48 4.95 -1.30
C PRO A 87 -7.11 3.74 -1.96
N SER A 88 -6.35 2.66 -2.02
CA SER A 88 -6.90 1.34 -2.30
C SER A 88 -7.67 0.87 -1.08
N ARG A 89 -8.86 0.27 -1.24
CA ARG A 89 -9.55 -0.42 -0.15
C ARG A 89 -8.84 -1.72 0.26
N PHE A 90 -8.45 -2.52 -0.73
CA PHE A 90 -7.74 -3.79 -0.53
C PHE A 90 -6.24 -3.69 -0.87
N GLU A 91 -5.43 -4.57 -0.29
CA GLU A 91 -3.98 -4.69 -0.53
C GLU A 91 -3.57 -6.02 -1.12
N PHE A 92 -2.31 -6.11 -1.54
CA PHE A 92 -1.69 -7.38 -1.90
C PHE A 92 -1.89 -8.43 -0.80
N ARG A 93 -2.36 -9.62 -1.22
CA ARG A 93 -2.74 -10.77 -0.39
C ARG A 93 -4.00 -10.61 0.45
N ASP A 94 -4.72 -9.49 0.36
CA ASP A 94 -6.03 -9.42 0.98
C ASP A 94 -6.97 -10.44 0.32
N LYS A 95 -7.68 -11.17 1.18
CA LYS A 95 -8.74 -12.07 0.77
C LYS A 95 -10.01 -11.26 0.54
N VAL A 96 -10.54 -11.35 -0.66
CA VAL A 96 -11.76 -10.68 -1.09
C VAL A 96 -12.77 -11.70 -1.56
N ARG A 97 -14.02 -11.29 -1.71
CA ARG A 97 -15.05 -12.05 -2.42
C ARG A 97 -15.73 -11.15 -3.43
N CYS A 98 -16.15 -11.68 -4.57
CA CYS A 98 -16.97 -10.90 -5.48
C CYS A 98 -18.37 -10.69 -4.90
N ASN A 99 -18.92 -9.48 -5.01
CA ASN A 99 -20.28 -9.15 -4.53
C ASN A 99 -21.37 -9.32 -5.59
N ARG A 100 -20.97 -9.73 -6.80
CA ARG A 100 -21.84 -10.00 -7.94
C ARG A 100 -21.17 -11.01 -8.85
N ASP A 101 -21.94 -11.58 -9.76
CA ASP A 101 -21.44 -12.47 -10.79
C ASP A 101 -20.46 -11.75 -11.72
N LEU A 102 -19.28 -12.33 -11.91
CA LEU A 102 -18.25 -11.79 -12.80
C LEU A 102 -18.19 -12.62 -14.09
N PRO A 103 -18.54 -12.03 -15.25
CA PRO A 103 -18.45 -12.74 -16.52
C PRO A 103 -16.99 -12.93 -16.92
N THR A 104 -16.68 -14.10 -17.45
CA THR A 104 -15.36 -14.44 -17.98
C THR A 104 -15.50 -15.04 -19.38
N ALA A 105 -14.39 -15.18 -20.11
CA ALA A 105 -14.42 -15.78 -21.46
C ALA A 105 -15.04 -17.19 -21.51
N ASP A 106 -14.98 -17.95 -20.41
CA ASP A 106 -15.32 -19.38 -20.38
C ASP A 106 -16.42 -19.72 -19.36
N GLY A 107 -17.18 -18.72 -18.90
CA GLY A 107 -18.21 -18.90 -17.88
C GLY A 107 -18.30 -17.72 -16.93
N VAL A 108 -18.81 -17.96 -15.72
CA VAL A 108 -19.09 -16.92 -14.73
C VAL A 108 -18.47 -17.32 -13.39
N ILE A 109 -17.82 -16.36 -12.72
CA ILE A 109 -17.46 -16.48 -11.31
C ILE A 109 -18.67 -16.02 -10.51
N ALA A 110 -19.31 -16.96 -9.80
CA ALA A 110 -20.52 -16.67 -9.04
C ALA A 110 -20.23 -15.70 -7.88
N SER A 111 -21.18 -14.82 -7.60
CA SER A 111 -21.17 -13.94 -6.43
C SER A 111 -20.86 -14.72 -5.14
N GLY A 112 -20.03 -14.15 -4.28
CA GLY A 112 -19.54 -14.75 -3.05
C GLY A 112 -18.28 -15.59 -3.22
N THR A 113 -17.80 -15.81 -4.45
CA THR A 113 -16.55 -16.54 -4.67
C THR A 113 -15.36 -15.77 -4.10
N GLU A 114 -14.60 -16.41 -3.22
CA GLU A 114 -13.38 -15.85 -2.66
C GLU A 114 -12.24 -15.77 -3.68
N GLY A 115 -11.41 -14.75 -3.54
CA GLY A 115 -10.19 -14.54 -4.29
C GLY A 115 -9.12 -13.83 -3.46
N GLU A 116 -7.94 -13.70 -4.03
CA GLU A 116 -6.80 -13.03 -3.39
C GLU A 116 -6.28 -11.91 -4.29
N VAL A 117 -6.09 -10.72 -3.73
CA VAL A 117 -5.54 -9.58 -4.46
C VAL A 117 -4.05 -9.82 -4.76
N LEU A 118 -3.69 -9.81 -6.03
CA LEU A 118 -2.32 -9.99 -6.52
C LEU A 118 -1.63 -8.66 -6.86
N LYS A 119 -2.39 -7.65 -7.28
CA LYS A 119 -1.83 -6.34 -7.66
C LYS A 119 -2.89 -5.27 -7.61
N ILE A 120 -2.52 -4.07 -7.20
CA ILE A 120 -3.32 -2.85 -7.37
C ILE A 120 -2.75 -2.08 -8.58
N LEU A 121 -3.60 -1.75 -9.53
CA LEU A 121 -3.28 -0.91 -10.69
C LEU A 121 -3.64 0.54 -10.35
N ARG A 122 -2.66 1.25 -9.80
CA ARG A 122 -2.82 2.63 -9.31
C ARG A 122 -2.80 3.68 -10.42
N GLU A 123 -2.37 3.32 -11.64
CA GLU A 123 -2.35 4.26 -12.79
C GLU A 123 -3.70 4.39 -13.51
N ARG A 124 -4.79 3.88 -12.93
CA ARG A 124 -6.14 3.89 -13.51
C ARG A 124 -7.11 4.61 -12.58
N GLU A 125 -8.08 5.31 -13.17
CA GLU A 125 -9.18 5.93 -12.45
C GLU A 125 -10.52 5.46 -13.06
N PRO A 126 -11.32 4.65 -12.34
CA PRO A 126 -11.11 4.15 -10.97
C PRO A 126 -9.97 3.12 -10.86
N LEU A 127 -9.46 2.90 -9.64
CA LEU A 127 -8.48 1.85 -9.33
C LEU A 127 -8.98 0.48 -9.78
N LEU A 128 -8.08 -0.31 -10.36
CA LEU A 128 -8.36 -1.70 -10.77
C LEU A 128 -7.46 -2.66 -10.00
N TYR A 129 -7.97 -3.84 -9.72
CA TYR A 129 -7.30 -4.89 -8.96
C TYR A 129 -7.09 -6.09 -9.85
N HIS A 130 -5.89 -6.68 -9.82
CA HIS A 130 -5.71 -8.06 -10.24
C HIS A 130 -6.07 -8.98 -9.08
N VAL A 131 -7.14 -9.74 -9.22
CA VAL A 131 -7.60 -10.69 -8.21
C VAL A 131 -7.52 -12.11 -8.78
N ARG A 132 -6.92 -13.01 -8.01
CA ARG A 132 -6.89 -14.45 -8.32
C ARG A 132 -8.09 -15.12 -7.68
N PHE A 133 -9.06 -15.48 -8.51
CA PHE A 133 -10.14 -16.38 -8.17
C PHE A 133 -9.74 -17.84 -8.49
N PRO A 134 -10.50 -18.85 -8.01
CA PRO A 134 -10.24 -20.25 -8.34
C PRO A 134 -10.16 -20.47 -9.86
N GLY A 135 -8.98 -20.88 -10.33
CA GLY A 135 -8.74 -21.19 -11.75
C GLY A 135 -8.61 -19.97 -12.68
N LYS A 136 -8.73 -18.72 -12.21
CA LYS A 136 -8.65 -17.53 -13.08
C LYS A 136 -8.17 -16.27 -12.35
N THR A 137 -7.28 -15.53 -12.99
CA THR A 137 -6.91 -14.17 -12.56
C THR A 137 -7.66 -13.17 -13.41
N MET A 138 -8.28 -12.18 -12.77
CA MET A 138 -9.07 -11.16 -13.44
C MET A 138 -8.69 -9.75 -12.98
N GLN A 139 -8.87 -8.80 -13.89
CA GLN A 139 -8.82 -7.38 -13.56
C GLN A 139 -10.24 -6.90 -13.25
N VAL A 140 -10.45 -6.41 -12.03
CA VAL A 140 -11.77 -6.02 -11.53
C VAL A 140 -11.70 -4.68 -10.79
N PRO A 141 -12.75 -3.86 -10.84
CA PRO A 141 -12.83 -2.63 -10.05
C PRO A 141 -13.10 -2.92 -8.56
N GLU A 142 -12.79 -1.97 -7.69
CA GLU A 142 -13.03 -2.10 -6.24
C GLU A 142 -14.50 -2.39 -5.89
N ILE A 143 -15.43 -1.76 -6.61
CA ILE A 143 -16.88 -1.83 -6.34
C ILE A 143 -17.49 -3.23 -6.47
N VAL A 144 -16.77 -4.18 -7.09
CA VAL A 144 -17.25 -5.57 -7.20
C VAL A 144 -16.68 -6.49 -6.11
N LEU A 145 -15.90 -5.95 -5.18
CA LEU A 145 -15.19 -6.70 -4.14
C LEU A 145 -15.70 -6.33 -2.74
N ASP A 146 -15.91 -7.35 -1.93
CA ASP A 146 -16.08 -7.25 -0.48
C ASP A 146 -14.90 -7.95 0.22
N PRO A 147 -14.56 -7.61 1.47
CA PRO A 147 -13.65 -8.41 2.26
C PRO A 147 -14.19 -9.83 2.45
N ALA A 148 -13.33 -10.85 2.29
CA ALA A 148 -13.71 -12.24 2.53
C ALA A 148 -14.04 -12.50 4.01
N ASP A 149 -13.31 -11.83 4.91
CA ASP A 149 -13.55 -11.83 6.36
C ASP A 149 -13.84 -10.41 6.86
N PRO A 150 -15.11 -9.96 6.81
CA PRO A 150 -15.49 -8.63 7.26
C PRO A 150 -15.25 -8.39 8.76
N ALA A 151 -15.18 -9.43 9.59
CA ALA A 151 -15.01 -9.28 11.03
C ALA A 151 -13.56 -8.86 11.38
N ASN A 152 -12.60 -9.32 10.58
CA ASN A 152 -11.18 -9.01 10.75
C ASN A 152 -10.66 -7.96 9.77
N PHE A 153 -11.41 -7.65 8.72
CA PHE A 153 -11.07 -6.57 7.80
C PHE A 153 -11.24 -5.20 8.45
N ARG A 154 -10.29 -4.31 8.21
CA ARG A 154 -10.34 -2.92 8.65
C ARG A 154 -10.30 -2.07 7.41
N GLU A 155 -11.37 -1.31 7.18
CA GLU A 155 -11.39 -0.30 6.14
C GLU A 155 -10.17 0.63 6.33
N PRO A 156 -9.51 1.08 5.25
CA PRO A 156 -8.57 2.18 5.35
C PRO A 156 -9.31 3.39 5.93
N GLU A 157 -8.67 4.08 6.87
CA GLU A 157 -9.16 5.38 7.33
C GLU A 157 -9.06 6.36 6.15
N GLU A 158 -10.11 7.17 5.94
CA GLU A 158 -10.20 8.18 4.87
C GLU A 158 -9.12 9.25 4.99
#